data_AF-A0A8T6TJL0-F1
#
_entry.id   AF-A0A8T6TJL0-F1
#
_cell.length_a   1.000
_cell.length_b   1.000
_cell.length_c   1.000
_cell.angle_alpha   90.00
_cell.angle_beta   90.00
_cell.angle_gamma   90.00
#
_symmetry.space_group_name_H-M   'P 1'
#
loop_
_entity.id
_entity.type
_entity.pdbx_description
1 polymer ?
#
loop_
_entity_poly.entity_id
_entity_poly.type
_entity_poly.pdbx_seq_one_letter_code
_entity_poly.pdbx_strand_id
1 'polypeptide(L)'
;EATEKAKDLVRMSVAKAAQLIPLERSTAPVEPVAMVLGGGITGMTAAKAIAMSGFEVHLVERRSVLGGLLNHLHRIWPTEEDPRKLLEPLRKDLESNPLVHIHTGTEMRDLKGFVG
;
A
#
# COMPACT_ATOMS: atom_id res chain seq x y z
N GLU A 1 -33.57 19.32 25.60
CA GLU A 1 -32.16 18.94 25.89
C GLU A 1 -31.29 18.94 24.64
N ALA A 2 -31.62 18.19 23.58
CA ALA A 2 -30.81 18.14 22.35
C ALA A 2 -30.60 19.50 21.67
N THR A 3 -31.64 20.34 21.59
CA THR A 3 -31.56 21.67 20.97
C THR A 3 -30.62 22.62 21.71
N GLU A 4 -30.63 22.60 23.04
CA GLU A 4 -29.74 23.45 23.84
C GLU A 4 -28.29 23.03 23.70
N LYS A 5 -28.02 21.72 23.72
CA LYS A 5 -26.70 21.18 23.40
C LYS A 5 -26.20 21.59 22.01
N ALA A 6 -27.08 21.59 21.01
CA ALA A 6 -26.73 22.01 19.66
C ALA A 6 -26.36 23.51 19.61
N LYS A 7 -27.12 24.38 20.29
CA LYS A 7 -26.81 25.81 20.41
C LYS A 7 -25.44 26.04 21.05
N ASP A 8 -25.13 25.28 22.09
CA ASP A 8 -23.84 25.38 22.78
C ASP A 8 -22.67 24.94 21.89
N LEU A 9 -22.81 23.84 21.13
CA LEU A 9 -21.80 23.38 20.16
C LEU A 9 -21.52 24.42 19.07
N VAL A 10 -22.57 25.07 18.58
CA VAL A 10 -22.44 26.16 17.60
C VAL A 10 -21.73 27.35 18.25
N ARG A 11 -22.13 27.77 19.45
CA ARG A 11 -21.49 28.89 20.17
C ARG A 11 -19.99 28.65 20.39
N MET A 12 -19.60 27.43 20.79
CA MET A 12 -18.20 27.05 20.95
C MET A 12 -17.43 27.05 19.62
N SER A 13 -18.05 26.57 18.54
CA SER A 13 -17.43 26.55 17.21
C SER A 13 -17.19 27.97 16.66
N VAL A 14 -18.16 28.87 16.86
CA VAL A 14 -18.04 30.30 16.49
C VAL A 14 -16.93 30.98 17.30
N ALA A 15 -16.86 30.73 18.61
CA ALA A 15 -15.80 31.27 19.46
C ALA A 15 -14.39 30.82 19.00
N LYS A 16 -14.23 29.54 18.63
CA LYS A 16 -12.98 29.02 18.05
C LYS A 16 -12.68 29.65 16.69
N ALA A 17 -13.69 29.76 15.82
CA ALA A 17 -13.53 30.32 14.48
C ALA A 17 -13.05 31.78 14.52
N ALA A 18 -13.54 32.57 15.48
CA ALA A 18 -13.13 33.96 15.68
C ALA A 18 -11.65 34.13 16.08
N GLN A 19 -11.01 33.06 16.56
CA GLN A 19 -9.59 33.05 16.95
C GLN A 19 -8.70 32.26 15.98
N LEU A 20 -9.23 31.77 14.86
CA LEU A 20 -8.42 31.07 13.87
C LEU A 20 -7.44 32.05 13.22
N ILE A 21 -6.19 31.59 13.10
CA ILE A 21 -5.16 32.26 12.33
C ILE A 21 -5.00 31.55 10.98
N PRO A 22 -4.66 32.27 9.90
CA PRO A 22 -4.33 31.65 8.63
C PRO A 22 -3.18 30.64 8.81
N LEU A 23 -3.41 29.39 8.41
CA LEU A 23 -2.37 28.37 8.37
C LEU A 23 -1.84 28.25 6.94
N GLU A 24 -0.52 28.23 6.81
CA GLU A 24 0.10 27.87 5.55
C GLU A 24 0.04 26.36 5.33
N ARG A 25 -0.17 25.95 4.08
CA ARG A 25 -0.12 24.53 3.73
C ARG A 25 1.34 24.08 3.78
N SER A 26 1.64 23.16 4.69
CA SER A 26 2.91 22.47 4.71
C SER A 26 3.02 21.57 3.48
N THR A 27 4.02 21.78 2.65
CA THR A 27 4.43 20.82 1.61
C THR A 27 5.49 19.91 2.21
N ALA A 28 5.38 18.60 1.98
CA ALA A 28 6.42 17.64 2.29
C ALA A 28 7.03 17.12 0.98
N PRO A 29 8.36 16.91 0.91
CA PRO A 29 8.96 16.16 -0.18
C PRO A 29 8.42 14.73 -0.14
N VAL A 30 8.28 14.13 -1.32
CA VAL A 30 7.88 12.72 -1.48
C VAL A 30 9.06 11.96 -2.03
N GLU A 31 9.48 10.89 -1.36
CA GLU A 31 10.44 9.95 -1.90
C GLU A 31 9.75 9.13 -3.00
N PRO A 32 10.29 9.08 -4.24
CA PRO A 32 9.67 8.38 -5.37
C PRO A 32 9.92 6.87 -5.29
N VAL A 33 9.74 6.29 -4.10
CA VAL A 33 9.95 4.88 -3.78
C VAL A 33 8.71 4.36 -3.05
N ALA A 34 8.27 3.16 -3.40
CA ALA A 34 7.14 2.51 -2.74
C ALA A 34 7.59 1.26 -1.98
N MET A 35 6.84 0.90 -0.94
CA MET A 35 6.96 -0.40 -0.28
C MET A 35 5.62 -1.14 -0.35
N VAL A 36 5.65 -2.37 -0.85
CA VAL A 36 4.49 -3.27 -0.92
C VAL A 36 4.70 -4.40 0.09
N LEU A 37 3.79 -4.50 1.06
CA LEU A 37 3.79 -5.55 2.06
C LEU A 37 2.87 -6.70 1.62
N GLY A 38 3.45 -7.89 1.45
CA GLY A 38 2.79 -9.11 1.02
C GLY A 38 3.09 -9.45 -0.44
N GLY A 39 3.76 -10.58 -0.66
CA GLY A 39 4.12 -11.14 -1.96
C GLY A 39 3.06 -12.02 -2.60
N GLY A 40 1.78 -11.83 -2.28
CA GLY A 40 0.67 -12.52 -2.96
C GLY A 40 0.43 -11.98 -4.38
N ILE A 41 -0.56 -12.54 -5.09
CA ILE A 41 -0.90 -12.09 -6.46
C ILE A 41 -1.19 -10.59 -6.55
N THR A 42 -1.89 -10.03 -5.57
CA THR A 42 -2.23 -8.60 -5.52
C THR A 42 -0.99 -7.73 -5.29
N GLY A 43 -0.14 -8.10 -4.32
CA GLY A 43 1.08 -7.35 -4.01
C GLY A 43 2.11 -7.41 -5.14
N MET A 44 2.30 -8.57 -5.76
CA MET A 44 3.13 -8.71 -6.95
C MET A 44 2.61 -7.86 -8.13
N THR A 45 1.29 -7.84 -8.34
CA THR A 45 0.69 -7.01 -9.40
C THR A 45 0.85 -5.52 -9.09
N ALA A 46 0.67 -5.11 -7.83
CA ALA A 46 0.88 -3.73 -7.41
C ALA A 46 2.35 -3.30 -7.59
N ALA A 47 3.31 -4.13 -7.16
CA ALA A 47 4.73 -3.87 -7.36
C ALA A 47 5.08 -3.73 -8.85
N LYS A 48 4.55 -4.62 -9.71
CA LYS A 48 4.74 -4.53 -11.16
C LYS A 48 4.19 -3.21 -11.71
N ALA A 49 2.99 -2.80 -11.32
CA ALA A 49 2.36 -1.58 -11.80
C ALA A 49 3.13 -0.31 -11.39
N ILE A 50 3.66 -0.28 -10.17
CA ILE A 50 4.50 0.81 -9.66
C ILE A 50 5.81 0.88 -10.45
N ALA A 51 6.49 -0.26 -10.62
CA ALA A 51 7.73 -0.33 -11.38
C ALA A 51 7.55 0.05 -12.86
N MET A 52 6.45 -0.36 -13.48
CA MET A 52 6.10 0.03 -14.85
C MET A 52 5.81 1.53 -14.98
N SER A 53 5.43 2.18 -13.89
CA SER A 53 5.24 3.64 -13.84
C SER A 53 6.56 4.39 -13.62
N GLY A 54 7.69 3.68 -13.51
CA GLY A 54 9.04 4.24 -13.39
C GLY A 54 9.49 4.52 -11.96
N PHE A 55 8.79 4.00 -10.95
CA PHE A 55 9.13 4.16 -9.54
C PHE A 55 9.80 2.91 -8.97
N GLU A 56 10.75 3.11 -8.08
CA GLU A 56 11.39 2.02 -7.34
C GLU A 56 10.39 1.41 -6.34
N VAL A 57 10.42 0.08 -6.17
CA VAL A 57 9.51 -0.61 -5.27
C VAL A 57 10.16 -1.74 -4.50
N HIS A 58 9.95 -1.75 -3.18
CA HIS A 58 10.35 -2.83 -2.29
C HIS A 58 9.16 -3.75 -2.05
N LEU A 59 9.21 -4.98 -2.55
CA LEU A 59 8.22 -6.01 -2.29
C LEU A 59 8.68 -6.89 -1.13
N VAL A 60 7.98 -6.82 0.01
CA VAL A 60 8.32 -7.55 1.24
C VAL A 60 7.34 -8.70 1.46
N GLU A 61 7.84 -9.93 1.61
CA GLU A 61 7.04 -11.12 1.88
C GLU A 61 7.62 -11.89 3.07
N ARG A 62 6.74 -12.21 4.03
CA ARG A 62 7.12 -12.93 5.26
C ARG A 62 7.56 -14.36 5.01
N ARG A 63 7.02 -15.01 3.97
CA ARG A 63 7.36 -16.39 3.57
C ARG A 63 8.60 -16.38 2.68
N SER A 64 9.23 -17.54 2.55
CA SER A 64 10.39 -17.73 1.68
C SER A 64 10.09 -17.64 0.18
N VAL A 65 8.81 -17.63 -0.21
CA VAL A 65 8.38 -17.64 -1.60
C VAL A 65 7.22 -16.65 -1.84
N LEU A 66 7.26 -15.98 -2.99
CA LEU A 66 6.17 -15.18 -3.50
C LEU A 66 5.03 -16.08 -4.03
N GLY A 67 3.83 -15.52 -4.16
CA GLY A 67 2.64 -16.16 -4.72
C GLY A 67 1.46 -16.28 -3.74
N GLY A 68 1.73 -16.24 -2.43
CA GLY A 68 0.69 -16.25 -1.40
C GLY A 68 -0.21 -17.49 -1.48
N LEU A 69 -1.53 -17.28 -1.42
CA LEU A 69 -2.52 -18.38 -1.45
C LEU A 69 -2.48 -19.17 -2.76
N LEU A 70 -2.18 -18.52 -3.90
CA LEU A 70 -2.19 -19.17 -5.21
C LEU A 70 -1.19 -20.33 -5.30
N ASN A 71 -0.11 -20.32 -4.50
CA ASN A 71 0.84 -21.43 -4.42
C ASN A 71 0.23 -22.73 -3.87
N HIS A 72 -0.88 -22.63 -3.15
CA HIS A 72 -1.55 -23.77 -2.52
C HIS A 72 -2.81 -24.20 -3.28
N LEU A 73 -3.18 -23.50 -4.36
CA LEU A 73 -4.34 -23.85 -5.17
C LEU A 73 -3.93 -24.76 -6.33
N HIS A 74 -4.80 -25.72 -6.66
CA HIS A 74 -4.61 -26.56 -7.84
C HIS A 74 -5.24 -25.95 -9.10
N ARG A 75 -6.37 -25.26 -8.95
CA ARG A 75 -7.14 -24.64 -10.04
C ARG A 75 -7.78 -23.35 -9.60
N ILE A 76 -7.89 -22.39 -10.53
CA ILE A 76 -8.60 -21.13 -10.32
C ILE A 76 -9.99 -21.22 -10.93
N TRP A 77 -11.03 -20.99 -10.14
CA TRP A 77 -12.39 -20.86 -10.65
C TRP A 77 -12.62 -19.44 -11.22
N PRO A 78 -13.33 -19.24 -12.34
CA PRO A 78 -14.04 -20.22 -13.18
C PRO A 78 -13.24 -20.78 -14.36
N THR A 79 -12.02 -20.30 -14.59
CA THR A 79 -11.23 -20.66 -15.78
C THR A 79 -10.64 -22.07 -15.72
N GLU A 80 -10.64 -22.70 -14.54
CA GLU A 80 -10.01 -23.98 -14.21
C GLU A 80 -8.50 -24.05 -14.53
N GLU A 81 -7.86 -22.89 -14.67
CA GLU A 81 -6.45 -22.81 -15.02
C GLU A 81 -5.54 -23.10 -13.83
N ASP A 82 -4.34 -23.61 -14.13
CA ASP A 82 -3.28 -23.80 -13.13
C ASP A 82 -2.78 -22.42 -12.67
N PRO A 83 -2.83 -22.10 -11.36
CA PRO A 83 -2.35 -20.82 -10.83
C PRO A 83 -0.90 -20.49 -11.19
N ARG A 84 -0.06 -21.50 -11.42
CA ARG A 84 1.34 -21.31 -11.83
C ARG A 84 1.46 -20.56 -13.15
N LYS A 85 0.48 -20.69 -14.05
CA LYS A 85 0.45 -19.94 -15.32
C LYS A 85 0.33 -18.42 -15.11
N LEU A 86 -0.26 -17.98 -14.00
CA LEU A 86 -0.33 -16.56 -13.63
C LEU A 86 0.89 -16.13 -12.82
N LEU A 87 1.33 -16.98 -11.90
CA LEU A 87 2.41 -16.67 -10.96
C LEU A 87 3.79 -16.63 -11.61
N GLU A 88 4.13 -17.61 -12.44
CA GLU A 88 5.49 -17.75 -12.99
C GLU A 88 5.89 -16.57 -13.89
N PRO A 89 5.06 -16.11 -14.84
CA PRO A 89 5.40 -14.94 -15.65
C PRO A 89 5.54 -13.69 -14.78
N LEU A 90 4.62 -13.50 -13.82
CA LEU A 90 4.64 -12.32 -12.95
C LEU A 90 5.89 -12.30 -12.06
N ARG A 91 6.26 -13.44 -11.49
CA ARG A 91 7.49 -13.58 -10.70
C ARG A 91 8.72 -13.26 -11.55
N LYS A 92 8.82 -13.83 -12.75
CA LYS A 92 9.94 -13.59 -13.66
C LYS A 92 10.03 -12.13 -14.08
N ASP A 93 8.89 -11.48 -14.35
CA ASP A 93 8.83 -10.07 -14.70
C ASP A 93 9.33 -9.19 -13.54
N LEU A 94 8.98 -9.53 -12.30
CA LEU A 94 9.45 -8.80 -11.12
C LEU A 94 10.95 -9.04 -10.85
N GLU A 95 11.41 -10.29 -10.92
CA GLU A 95 12.82 -10.66 -10.70
C GLU A 95 13.77 -10.07 -11.76
N SER A 96 13.28 -9.84 -12.98
CA SER A 96 14.08 -9.23 -14.06
C SER A 96 14.00 -7.71 -14.11
N ASN A 97 13.12 -7.08 -13.31
CA ASN A 97 12.95 -5.64 -13.33
C ASN A 97 13.91 -4.96 -12.33
N PRO A 98 14.83 -4.08 -12.78
CA PRO A 98 15.81 -3.44 -11.90
C PRO A 98 15.20 -2.47 -10.88
N LEU A 99 13.96 -2.02 -11.08
CA LEU A 99 13.24 -1.14 -10.14
C LEU A 99 12.53 -1.92 -9.02
N VAL A 100 12.57 -3.25 -9.04
CA VAL A 100 11.88 -4.08 -8.05
C VAL A 100 12.90 -4.76 -7.14
N HIS A 101 12.79 -4.49 -5.84
CA HIS A 101 13.59 -5.13 -4.80
C HIS A 101 12.74 -6.13 -4.01
N ILE A 102 13.02 -7.42 -4.17
CA ILE A 102 12.25 -8.50 -3.53
C ILE A 102 12.92 -8.93 -2.22
N HIS A 103 12.15 -8.89 -1.14
CA HIS A 103 12.56 -9.29 0.22
C HIS A 103 11.68 -10.43 0.72
N THR A 104 12.08 -11.68 0.47
CA THR A 104 11.40 -12.87 0.99
C THR A 104 11.93 -13.26 2.38
N GLY A 105 11.14 -13.98 3.17
CA GLY A 105 11.49 -14.36 4.54
C GLY A 105 11.65 -13.16 5.47
N THR A 106 11.06 -12.02 5.09
CA THR A 106 11.27 -10.72 5.74
C THR A 106 9.91 -10.14 6.14
N GLU A 107 9.83 -9.58 7.34
CA GLU A 107 8.62 -8.93 7.84
C GLU A 107 8.95 -7.51 8.31
N MET A 108 8.03 -6.58 8.04
CA MET A 108 8.16 -5.21 8.51
C MET A 108 7.94 -5.18 10.02
N ARG A 109 8.91 -4.61 10.76
CA ARG A 109 8.89 -4.55 12.22
C ARG A 109 8.30 -3.25 12.76
N ASP A 110 8.59 -2.13 12.11
CA ASP A 110 8.21 -0.80 12.58
C ASP A 110 8.13 0.17 11.39
N LEU A 111 7.21 1.13 11.46
CA LEU A 111 7.04 2.20 10.47
C LEU A 111 7.02 3.54 11.20
N LYS A 112 7.97 4.41 10.86
CA LYS A 112 8.09 5.75 11.43
C LYS A 112 7.99 6.78 10.31
N GLY A 113 7.60 8.01 10.67
CA GLY A 113 7.50 9.13 9.74
C GLY A 113 6.06 9.54 9.48
N PHE A 114 5.84 10.18 8.34
CA PHE A 114 4.56 10.69 7.87
C PHE A 114 4.45 10.44 6.36
N VAL A 115 3.32 10.77 5.75
CA VAL A 115 3.09 10.57 4.32
C VAL A 115 4.08 11.40 3.49
N GLY A 116 4.80 10.72 2.60
CA GLY A 116 5.88 11.25 1.76
C GLY A 116 6.97 10.19 1.64
#